data_AF-A0A3G8XKF6-F1
#
_entry.id   AF-A0A3G8XKF6-F1
#
_cell.length_a   1.000
_cell.length_b   1.000
_cell.length_c   1.000
_cell.angle_alpha   90.00
_cell.angle_beta   90.00
_cell.angle_gamma   90.00
#
_symmetry.space_group_name_H-M   'P 1'
#
loop_
_entity.id
_entity.type
_entity.pdbx_description
1 polymer ?
#
loop_
_entity_poly.entity_id
_entity_poly.type
_entity_poly.pdbx_seq_one_letter_code
_entity_poly.pdbx_strand_id
1 'polypeptide(L)'
;MNHISTLLQEMNLEQKKAFVQILGLKQNDDKEIVSKISKLLLPAKGLFQDPLNYKQFIISIAEKNGENIDISKGILHAERELYLKLFQNEFEKLSQEEKDKIIEELGKAGLDKNQIASLSGIGALGAAQLSGFGIYMLASSTVGAITSLLGITLPFALYTGMSSAISFVIGPVGFLVMGVMLYRSFKHVKSWSEAQEILLASWNELGTLVKGDFAKGTQIFKYIAASRIVLETNYAKEIEENENKIEAFSRKAENLQNEHLNMESKISSVENEVMEMKSSVSDLKIEILQLEKQINNIGLEISDCEAEMNSLKNSQTKIEDEKRSLLSESNTVKMKSSQLTQKIKNITE
;
A
#
# COMPACT_ATOMS: atom_id res chain seq x y z
N MET A 1 -30.60 17.59 13.74
CA MET A 1 -29.42 17.12 14.50
C MET A 1 -28.51 16.18 13.68
N ASN A 2 -28.60 16.20 12.35
CA ASN A 2 -27.92 15.22 11.49
C ASN A 2 -26.39 15.26 11.63
N HIS A 3 -25.80 16.45 11.81
CA HIS A 3 -24.35 16.60 12.03
C HIS A 3 -23.82 15.85 13.26
N ILE A 4 -24.63 15.68 14.31
CA ILE A 4 -24.27 14.88 15.49
C ILE A 4 -24.46 13.40 15.17
N SER A 5 -25.55 13.04 14.48
CA SER A 5 -25.79 11.65 14.08
C SER A 5 -24.67 11.12 13.18
N THR A 6 -24.17 11.92 12.24
CA THR A 6 -23.03 11.56 11.38
C THR A 6 -21.76 11.34 12.21
N LEU A 7 -21.45 12.27 13.12
CA LEU A 7 -20.30 12.13 14.02
C LEU A 7 -20.39 10.85 14.87
N LEU A 8 -21.56 10.54 15.43
CA LEU A 8 -21.75 9.32 16.20
C LEU A 8 -21.57 8.07 15.33
N GLN A 9 -21.95 8.08 14.06
CA GLN A 9 -21.71 6.93 13.17
C GLN A 9 -20.23 6.68 12.90
N GLU A 10 -19.43 7.75 12.85
CA GLU A 10 -17.97 7.68 12.70
C GLU A 10 -17.25 7.24 13.98
N MET A 11 -17.91 7.38 15.13
CA MET A 11 -17.35 7.01 16.43
C MET A 11 -17.56 5.53 16.76
N ASN A 12 -16.56 4.92 17.39
CA ASN A 12 -16.68 3.57 17.94
C ASN A 12 -17.45 3.55 19.27
N LEU A 13 -17.87 2.35 19.70
CA LEU A 13 -18.71 2.16 20.90
C LEU A 13 -18.13 2.81 22.16
N GLU A 14 -16.82 2.74 22.32
CA GLU A 14 -16.15 3.22 23.52
C GLU A 14 -15.98 4.75 23.50
N GLN A 15 -15.73 5.36 22.33
CA GLN A 15 -15.73 6.82 22.16
C GLN A 15 -17.11 7.41 22.52
N LYS A 16 -18.19 6.71 22.19
CA LYS A 16 -19.55 7.12 22.54
C LYS A 16 -19.86 7.04 24.04
N LYS A 17 -19.11 6.26 24.83
CA LYS A 17 -19.34 6.15 26.28
C LYS A 17 -19.20 7.50 27.00
N ALA A 18 -18.34 8.39 26.51
CA ALA A 18 -18.23 9.74 27.06
C ALA A 18 -19.56 10.50 26.94
N PHE A 19 -20.24 10.44 25.78
CA PHE A 19 -21.57 11.03 25.64
C PHE A 19 -22.58 10.41 26.61
N VAL A 20 -22.57 9.08 26.75
CA VAL A 20 -23.45 8.35 27.67
C VAL A 20 -23.24 8.82 29.12
N GLN A 21 -21.98 8.98 29.55
CA GLN A 21 -21.62 9.44 30.88
C GLN A 21 -22.03 10.90 31.10
N ILE A 22 -21.62 11.82 30.22
CA ILE A 22 -21.93 13.26 30.35
C ILE A 22 -23.44 13.50 30.38
N LEU A 23 -24.20 12.76 29.55
CA LEU A 23 -25.65 12.87 29.46
C LEU A 23 -26.41 12.08 30.54
N GLY A 24 -25.71 11.30 31.38
CA GLY A 24 -26.33 10.42 32.38
C GLY A 24 -27.30 9.41 31.75
N LEU A 25 -26.88 8.79 30.65
CA LEU A 25 -27.64 7.77 29.92
C LEU A 25 -27.31 6.37 30.46
N LYS A 26 -28.28 5.46 30.39
CA LYS A 26 -28.09 4.07 30.84
C LYS A 26 -27.55 3.17 29.72
N GLN A 27 -27.84 3.53 28.47
CA GLN A 27 -27.47 2.75 27.30
C GLN A 27 -26.77 3.66 26.27
N ASN A 28 -25.95 3.03 25.45
CA ASN A 28 -25.25 3.66 24.35
C ASN A 28 -26.10 3.56 23.08
N ASP A 29 -27.11 4.41 23.00
CA ASP A 29 -28.00 4.52 21.84
C ASP A 29 -27.88 5.90 21.18
N ASP A 30 -27.53 5.92 19.90
CA ASP A 30 -27.29 7.16 19.14
C ASP A 30 -28.55 8.04 19.11
N LYS A 31 -29.74 7.43 19.03
CA LYS A 31 -31.01 8.18 19.02
C LYS A 31 -31.27 8.82 20.38
N GLU A 32 -31.03 8.11 21.48
CA GLU A 32 -31.16 8.64 22.83
C GLU A 32 -30.16 9.77 23.10
N ILE A 33 -28.91 9.62 22.66
CA ILE A 33 -27.85 10.65 22.73
C ILE A 33 -28.30 11.91 21.98
N VAL A 34 -28.68 11.78 20.70
CA VAL A 34 -29.13 12.91 19.86
C VAL A 34 -30.36 13.59 20.46
N SER A 35 -31.32 12.81 20.95
CA SER A 35 -32.55 13.32 21.58
C SER A 35 -32.24 14.13 22.83
N LYS A 36 -31.39 13.63 23.73
CA LYS A 36 -31.00 14.38 24.94
C LYS A 36 -30.25 15.66 24.60
N ILE A 37 -29.29 15.63 23.66
CA ILE A 37 -28.54 16.83 23.26
C ILE A 37 -29.49 17.90 22.70
N SER A 38 -30.47 17.49 21.88
CA SER A 38 -31.44 18.42 21.28
C SER A 38 -32.34 19.16 22.26
N LYS A 39 -32.48 18.65 23.48
CA LYS A 39 -33.32 19.26 24.52
C LYS A 39 -32.51 19.83 25.68
N LEU A 40 -31.19 19.69 25.65
CA LEU A 40 -30.31 19.96 26.78
C LEU A 40 -30.31 21.43 27.20
N LEU A 41 -30.30 22.33 26.21
CA LEU A 41 -30.29 23.79 26.44
C LEU A 41 -31.70 24.35 26.68
N LEU A 42 -32.75 23.56 26.42
CA LEU A 42 -34.13 24.00 26.58
C LEU A 42 -34.52 24.03 28.06
N PRO A 43 -35.32 25.04 28.49
CA PRO A 43 -35.86 25.08 29.84
C PRO A 43 -36.70 23.83 30.13
N ALA A 44 -36.67 23.38 31.39
CA ALA A 44 -37.34 22.15 31.82
C ALA A 44 -37.02 20.90 30.95
N LYS A 45 -35.81 20.84 30.35
CA LYS A 45 -35.38 19.77 29.43
C LYS A 45 -36.31 19.62 28.20
N GLY A 46 -36.90 20.72 27.76
CA GLY A 46 -37.74 20.76 26.56
C GLY A 46 -39.09 20.05 26.71
N LEU A 47 -39.64 19.96 27.93
CA LEU A 47 -41.03 19.54 28.13
C LEU A 47 -41.95 20.46 27.32
N PHE A 48 -42.69 19.90 26.36
CA PHE A 48 -43.60 20.60 25.45
C PHE A 48 -42.93 21.63 24.51
N GLN A 49 -41.62 21.51 24.27
CA GLN A 49 -40.89 22.34 23.31
C GLN A 49 -40.33 21.50 22.18
N ASP A 50 -40.23 22.11 21.00
CA ASP A 50 -39.59 21.48 19.86
C ASP A 50 -38.09 21.29 20.10
N PRO A 51 -37.53 20.12 19.73
CA PRO A 51 -36.10 19.85 19.90
C PRO A 51 -35.27 20.79 19.03
N LEU A 52 -34.14 21.25 19.56
CA LEU A 52 -33.20 22.09 18.82
C LEU A 52 -32.58 21.31 17.67
N ASN A 53 -32.39 21.98 16.53
CA ASN A 53 -31.45 21.52 15.52
C ASN A 53 -30.01 21.92 15.91
N TYR A 54 -29.02 21.37 15.21
CA TYR A 54 -27.63 21.57 15.62
C TYR A 54 -27.16 23.02 15.45
N LYS A 55 -27.63 23.71 14.39
CA LYS A 55 -27.37 25.13 14.19
C LYS A 55 -27.90 25.96 15.37
N GLN A 56 -29.14 25.72 15.80
CA GLN A 56 -29.72 26.40 16.96
C GLN A 56 -28.94 26.10 18.25
N PHE A 57 -28.51 24.85 18.44
CA PHE A 57 -27.70 24.46 19.59
C PHE A 57 -26.37 25.24 19.67
N ILE A 58 -25.65 25.37 18.55
CA ILE A 58 -24.40 26.16 18.49
C ILE A 58 -24.68 27.64 18.77
N ILE A 59 -25.71 28.23 18.13
CA ILE A 59 -26.09 29.63 18.34
C ILE A 59 -26.37 29.90 19.82
N SER A 60 -27.17 29.05 20.47
CA SER A 60 -27.53 29.22 21.87
C SER A 60 -26.31 29.14 22.81
N ILE A 61 -25.30 28.33 22.46
CA ILE A 61 -24.05 28.28 23.23
C ILE A 61 -23.20 29.53 22.99
N ALA A 62 -23.11 30.00 21.74
CA ALA A 62 -22.39 31.22 21.40
C ALA A 62 -22.98 32.44 22.13
N GLU A 63 -24.30 32.64 22.04
CA GLU A 63 -25.02 33.72 22.71
C GLU A 63 -24.82 33.69 24.23
N LYS A 64 -24.88 32.48 24.84
CA LYS A 64 -24.69 32.34 26.29
C LYS A 64 -23.29 32.72 26.75
N ASN A 65 -22.28 32.48 25.91
CA ASN A 65 -20.88 32.80 26.20
C ASN A 65 -20.47 34.19 25.70
N GLY A 66 -21.39 34.97 25.10
CA GLY A 66 -21.09 36.30 24.57
C GLY A 66 -20.26 36.29 23.28
N GLU A 67 -20.24 35.16 22.57
CA GLU A 67 -19.45 34.96 21.37
C GLU A 67 -20.28 35.22 20.11
N ASN A 68 -19.67 35.87 19.11
CA ASN A 68 -20.25 36.02 17.78
C ASN A 68 -19.64 34.97 16.83
N ILE A 69 -20.43 34.34 15.96
CA ILE A 69 -19.95 33.29 15.04
C ILE A 69 -20.53 33.47 13.64
N ASP A 70 -19.72 33.19 12.62
CA ASP A 70 -20.14 33.36 11.22
C ASP A 70 -20.72 32.06 10.66
N ILE A 71 -22.05 31.95 10.73
CA ILE A 71 -22.79 30.77 10.25
C ILE A 71 -22.90 30.75 8.72
N SER A 72 -22.65 31.88 8.04
CA SER A 72 -22.75 31.95 6.57
C SER A 72 -21.73 31.04 5.86
N LYS A 73 -20.60 30.76 6.52
CA LYS A 73 -19.54 29.86 6.06
C LYS A 73 -19.82 28.36 6.31
N GLY A 74 -20.97 28.04 6.91
CA GLY A 74 -21.40 26.68 7.17
C GLY A 74 -21.31 26.26 8.64
N ILE A 75 -22.09 25.26 9.01
CA ILE A 75 -22.30 24.83 10.40
C ILE A 75 -21.00 24.27 11.03
N LEU A 76 -20.22 23.50 10.27
CA LEU A 76 -18.95 22.94 10.76
C LEU A 76 -17.87 24.01 10.96
N HIS A 77 -17.85 25.03 10.09
CA HIS A 77 -16.97 26.18 10.28
C HIS A 77 -17.34 26.94 11.56
N ALA A 78 -18.63 27.22 11.76
CA ALA A 78 -19.14 27.89 12.95
C ALA A 78 -18.91 27.09 14.24
N GLU A 79 -19.06 25.76 14.22
CA GLU A 79 -18.70 24.86 15.33
C GLU A 79 -17.22 25.06 15.71
N ARG A 80 -16.34 25.04 14.71
CA ARG A 80 -14.91 25.15 14.93
C ARG A 80 -14.49 26.54 15.42
N GLU A 81 -15.06 27.58 14.83
CA GLU A 81 -14.86 28.96 15.25
C GLU A 81 -15.28 29.16 16.71
N LEU A 82 -16.48 28.69 17.08
CA LEU A 82 -16.97 28.78 18.46
C LEU A 82 -16.06 28.01 19.42
N TYR A 83 -15.66 26.79 19.06
CA TYR A 83 -14.76 25.98 19.88
C TYR A 83 -13.45 26.73 20.16
N LEU A 84 -12.84 27.33 19.15
CA LEU A 84 -11.60 28.10 19.28
C LEU A 84 -11.76 29.31 20.21
N LYS A 85 -12.86 30.06 20.10
CA LYS A 85 -13.14 31.21 20.97
C LYS A 85 -13.35 30.79 22.42
N LEU A 86 -14.10 29.71 22.66
CA LEU A 86 -14.29 29.17 24.00
C LEU A 86 -12.98 28.68 24.62
N PHE A 87 -12.15 27.98 23.83
CA PHE A 87 -10.84 27.53 24.26
C PHE A 87 -9.91 28.71 24.58
N GLN A 88 -9.90 29.75 23.74
CA GLN A 88 -9.15 30.99 23.96
C GLN A 88 -9.51 31.65 25.29
N ASN A 89 -10.79 31.85 25.54
CA ASN A 89 -11.26 32.47 26.77
C ASN A 89 -10.85 31.71 28.04
N GLU A 90 -10.70 30.39 27.93
CA GLU A 90 -10.24 29.55 29.03
C GLU A 90 -8.74 29.59 29.20
N PHE A 91 -7.99 29.58 28.09
CA PHE A 91 -6.55 29.72 28.09
C PHE A 91 -6.11 31.08 28.64
N GLU A 92 -6.82 32.17 28.32
CA GLU A 92 -6.49 33.51 28.81
C GLU A 92 -6.61 33.67 30.33
N LYS A 93 -7.50 32.90 30.96
CA LYS A 93 -7.70 32.86 32.43
C LYS A 93 -6.55 32.22 33.20
N LEU A 94 -5.56 31.64 32.51
CA LEU A 94 -4.34 31.12 33.12
C LEU A 94 -3.43 32.24 33.61
N SER A 95 -2.68 31.98 34.69
CA SER A 95 -1.57 32.85 35.09
C SER A 95 -0.44 32.79 34.05
N GLN A 96 0.42 33.81 34.05
CA GLN A 96 1.55 33.86 33.12
C GLN A 96 2.49 32.64 33.31
N GLU A 97 2.72 32.24 34.56
CA GLU A 97 3.51 31.04 34.90
C GLU A 97 2.89 29.74 34.36
N GLU A 98 1.56 29.63 34.38
CA GLU A 98 0.84 28.47 33.84
C GLU A 98 0.98 28.42 32.30
N LYS A 99 0.85 29.58 31.63
CA LYS A 99 1.02 29.71 30.18
C LYS A 99 2.46 29.37 29.75
N ASP A 100 3.46 29.91 30.45
CA ASP A 100 4.87 29.72 30.11
C ASP A 100 5.29 28.25 30.22
N LYS A 101 4.79 27.53 31.23
CA LYS A 101 5.04 26.08 31.37
C LYS A 101 4.39 25.25 30.27
N ILE A 102 3.16 25.59 29.87
CA ILE A 102 2.50 24.92 28.75
C ILE A 102 3.33 25.13 27.47
N ILE A 103 3.77 26.35 27.20
CA ILE A 103 4.63 26.72 26.06
C ILE A 103 5.97 25.96 26.10
N GLU A 104 6.62 25.88 27.25
CA GLU A 104 7.90 25.18 27.43
C GLU A 104 7.79 23.69 27.11
N GLU A 105 6.75 23.03 27.63
CA GLU A 105 6.55 21.60 27.39
C GLU A 105 6.09 21.28 25.97
N LEU A 106 5.33 22.18 25.33
CA LEU A 106 5.05 22.10 23.89
C LEU A 106 6.36 22.09 23.08
N GLY A 107 7.36 22.89 23.48
CA GLY A 107 8.71 22.88 22.91
C GLY A 107 9.45 21.56 23.08
N LYS A 108 9.35 20.95 24.26
CA LYS A 108 9.95 19.62 24.54
C LYS A 108 9.28 18.51 23.74
N ALA A 109 7.99 18.65 23.44
CA ALA A 109 7.23 17.73 22.59
C ALA A 109 7.55 17.87 21.08
N GLY A 110 8.56 18.67 20.71
CA GLY A 110 9.08 18.77 19.35
C GLY A 110 8.47 19.89 18.50
N LEU A 111 7.71 20.81 19.11
CA LEU A 111 7.18 21.98 18.40
C LEU A 111 8.24 23.08 18.29
N ASP A 112 8.39 23.67 17.10
CA ASP A 112 9.25 24.83 16.89
C ASP A 112 8.68 26.07 17.64
N LYS A 113 9.56 26.95 18.12
CA LYS A 113 9.22 28.27 18.67
C LYS A 113 8.24 29.06 17.79
N ASN A 114 8.31 28.97 16.46
CA ASN A 114 7.33 29.66 15.59
C ASN A 114 5.95 28.98 15.60
N GLN A 115 5.92 27.65 15.65
CA GLN A 115 4.67 26.90 15.82
C GLN A 115 4.08 27.18 17.20
N ILE A 116 4.89 27.19 18.26
CA ILE A 116 4.45 27.53 19.62
C ILE A 116 4.04 29.00 19.72
N ALA A 117 4.70 29.92 19.01
CA ALA A 117 4.29 31.32 18.94
C ALA A 117 2.93 31.50 18.26
N SER A 118 2.60 30.66 17.27
CA SER A 118 1.25 30.61 16.69
C SER A 118 0.19 30.08 17.66
N LEU A 119 0.62 29.28 18.64
CA LEU A 119 -0.21 28.71 19.72
C LEU A 119 -0.31 29.62 20.95
N SER A 120 0.71 30.43 21.26
CA SER A 120 0.65 31.51 22.26
C SER A 120 -0.04 32.77 21.72
N GLY A 121 -0.13 32.89 20.40
CA GLY A 121 -0.90 33.87 19.63
C GLY A 121 -2.42 33.64 19.59
N ILE A 122 -2.95 32.87 20.55
CA ILE A 122 -4.39 32.70 20.77
C ILE A 122 -5.09 34.07 20.90
N GLY A 123 -4.42 35.11 21.41
CA GLY A 123 -5.02 36.41 21.76
C GLY A 123 -5.43 37.40 20.66
N ALA A 124 -5.00 37.28 19.39
CA ALA A 124 -5.38 38.30 18.38
C ALA A 124 -5.34 37.87 16.90
N LEU A 125 -4.50 36.90 16.50
CA LEU A 125 -4.35 36.48 15.09
C LEU A 125 -4.38 34.95 14.88
N GLY A 126 -4.18 34.16 15.95
CA GLY A 126 -4.03 32.70 15.88
C GLY A 126 -5.32 31.92 15.62
N ALA A 127 -6.47 32.34 16.12
CA ALA A 127 -7.73 31.60 15.94
C ALA A 127 -8.14 31.43 14.46
N ALA A 128 -7.72 32.35 13.58
CA ALA A 128 -8.07 32.32 12.16
C ALA A 128 -7.20 31.36 11.32
N GLN A 129 -5.98 31.02 11.77
CA GLN A 129 -5.01 30.21 11.01
C GLN A 129 -4.75 28.82 11.61
N LEU A 130 -5.27 28.52 12.79
CA LEU A 130 -5.23 27.16 13.31
C LEU A 130 -5.96 26.24 12.32
N SER A 131 -5.26 25.27 11.74
CA SER A 131 -5.85 24.15 10.99
C SER A 131 -6.27 23.04 11.97
N GLY A 132 -7.13 22.11 11.55
CA GLY A 132 -7.60 21.02 12.43
C GLY A 132 -6.40 20.23 12.98
N PHE A 133 -5.38 20.10 12.14
CA PHE A 133 -4.07 19.54 12.46
C PHE A 133 -3.32 20.32 13.55
N GLY A 134 -3.34 21.66 13.56
CA GLY A 134 -2.71 22.46 14.61
C GLY A 134 -3.35 22.26 15.99
N ILE A 135 -4.68 22.13 16.04
CA ILE A 135 -5.44 21.87 17.27
C ILE A 135 -5.20 20.44 17.77
N TYR A 136 -5.19 19.45 16.86
CA TYR A 136 -4.80 18.07 17.19
C TYR A 136 -3.37 18.01 17.73
N MET A 137 -2.44 18.69 17.08
CA MET A 137 -1.03 18.69 17.44
C MET A 137 -0.83 19.33 18.81
N LEU A 138 -1.51 20.44 19.11
CA LEU A 138 -1.59 21.00 20.46
C LEU A 138 -2.02 19.97 21.48
N ALA A 139 -3.13 19.28 21.23
CA ALA A 139 -3.71 18.34 22.16
C ALA A 139 -2.83 17.11 22.38
N SER A 140 -2.27 16.53 21.31
CA SER A 140 -1.32 15.42 21.38
C SER A 140 -0.02 15.82 22.08
N SER A 141 0.52 17.00 21.76
CA SER A 141 1.75 17.52 22.39
C SER A 141 1.53 17.87 23.86
N THR A 142 0.38 18.42 24.25
CA THR A 142 0.10 18.69 25.66
C THR A 142 -0.16 17.41 26.45
N VAL A 143 -0.78 16.39 25.86
CA VAL A 143 -0.87 15.06 26.49
C VAL A 143 0.53 14.47 26.68
N GLY A 144 1.39 14.57 25.66
CA GLY A 144 2.80 14.16 25.74
C GLY A 144 3.57 14.93 26.83
N ALA A 145 3.41 16.25 26.90
CA ALA A 145 3.97 17.15 27.90
C ALA A 145 3.57 16.79 29.34
N ILE A 146 2.28 16.50 29.55
CA ILE A 146 1.78 16.09 30.87
C ILE A 146 2.41 14.74 31.25
N THR A 147 2.54 13.81 30.31
CA THR A 147 3.19 12.51 30.59
C THR A 147 4.69 12.66 30.88
N SER A 148 5.39 13.57 30.21
CA SER A 148 6.81 13.85 30.48
C SER A 148 7.02 14.56 31.82
N LEU A 149 6.20 15.56 32.17
CA LEU A 149 6.23 16.26 33.46
C LEU A 149 6.00 15.32 34.65
N LEU A 150 5.15 14.31 34.47
CA LEU A 150 4.86 13.30 35.49
C LEU A 150 5.98 12.25 35.63
N GLY A 151 7.02 12.29 34.79
CA GLY A 151 8.10 11.29 34.78
C GLY A 151 7.65 9.92 34.29
N ILE A 152 6.47 9.83 33.68
CA ILE A 152 5.88 8.61 33.14
C ILE A 152 5.99 8.73 31.62
N THR A 153 7.12 8.30 31.05
CA THR A 153 7.17 8.00 29.61
C THR A 153 6.22 6.84 29.37
N LEU A 154 4.98 7.11 28.94
CA LEU A 154 4.06 6.03 28.59
C LEU A 154 4.71 5.26 27.45
N PRO A 155 5.04 3.96 27.63
CA PRO A 155 5.61 3.16 26.56
C PRO A 155 4.69 3.22 25.33
N PHE A 156 5.25 3.17 24.12
CA PHE A 156 4.44 3.11 22.89
C PHE A 156 3.34 2.03 22.96
N ALA A 157 3.64 0.92 23.66
CA ALA A 157 2.74 -0.18 23.95
C ALA A 157 1.52 0.16 24.84
N LEU A 158 1.54 1.28 25.56
CA LEU A 158 0.43 1.70 26.41
C LEU A 158 -0.67 2.41 25.59
N TYR A 159 -0.30 3.11 24.51
CA TYR A 159 -1.23 3.67 23.53
C TYR A 159 -1.98 2.57 22.76
N THR A 160 -1.34 1.40 22.61
CA THR A 160 -1.92 0.22 21.97
C THR A 160 -2.58 -0.76 22.94
N GLY A 161 -2.26 -0.68 24.25
CA GLY A 161 -2.76 -1.59 25.30
C GLY A 161 -3.99 -1.08 26.08
N MET A 162 -4.23 0.23 26.11
CA MET A 162 -5.54 0.78 26.50
C MET A 162 -6.52 0.56 25.33
N SER A 163 -7.79 0.25 25.61
CA SER A 163 -8.85 0.32 24.59
C SER A 163 -8.70 1.65 23.84
N SER A 164 -8.70 1.62 22.50
CA SER A 164 -8.44 2.77 21.61
C SER A 164 -9.25 4.03 21.98
N ALA A 165 -10.36 3.85 22.69
CA ALA A 165 -11.21 4.91 23.16
C ALA A 165 -10.90 5.49 24.55
N ILE A 166 -10.30 4.74 25.47
CA ILE A 166 -9.77 5.33 26.72
C ILE A 166 -8.63 6.27 26.35
N SER A 167 -7.76 5.87 25.41
CA SER A 167 -6.73 6.73 24.82
C SER A 167 -7.30 7.93 24.05
N PHE A 168 -8.45 7.78 23.39
CA PHE A 168 -9.11 8.89 22.68
C PHE A 168 -9.73 9.92 23.63
N VAL A 169 -10.46 9.45 24.65
CA VAL A 169 -11.18 10.26 25.64
C VAL A 169 -10.23 10.90 26.66
N ILE A 170 -9.17 10.20 27.07
CA ILE A 170 -8.16 10.72 28.02
C ILE A 170 -7.02 11.43 27.28
N GLY A 171 -6.87 11.21 25.97
CA GLY A 171 -5.87 11.84 25.12
C GLY A 171 -6.34 13.16 24.50
N PRO A 172 -6.15 13.37 23.18
CA PRO A 172 -6.36 14.67 22.54
C PRO A 172 -7.75 15.28 22.78
N VAL A 173 -8.82 14.47 22.69
CA VAL A 173 -10.20 14.98 22.88
C VAL A 173 -10.45 15.40 24.32
N GLY A 174 -10.01 14.61 25.30
CA GLY A 174 -10.15 14.95 26.72
C GLY A 174 -9.45 16.25 27.07
N PHE A 175 -8.22 16.42 26.58
CA PHE A 175 -7.47 17.65 26.77
C PHE A 175 -8.13 18.84 26.05
N LEU A 176 -8.64 18.68 24.83
CA LEU A 176 -9.35 19.74 24.12
C LEU A 176 -10.65 20.17 24.81
N VAL A 177 -11.29 19.28 25.55
CA VAL A 177 -12.56 19.55 26.24
C VAL A 177 -12.34 20.13 27.63
N MET A 178 -11.43 19.54 28.40
CA MET A 178 -11.18 19.90 29.79
C MET A 178 -10.02 20.90 29.96
N GLY A 179 -9.20 21.06 28.93
CA GLY A 179 -8.14 22.07 28.79
C GLY A 179 -7.34 22.31 30.05
N VAL A 180 -7.36 23.58 30.45
CA VAL A 180 -6.72 24.19 31.62
C VAL A 180 -7.10 23.54 32.95
N MET A 181 -8.32 23.02 33.06
CA MET A 181 -8.84 22.44 34.30
C MET A 181 -8.06 21.17 34.68
N LEU A 182 -7.69 20.36 33.69
CA LEU A 182 -6.81 19.21 33.90
C LEU A 182 -5.41 19.64 34.32
N TYR A 183 -4.80 20.62 33.63
CA TYR A 183 -3.47 21.10 33.96
C TYR A 183 -3.36 21.58 35.42
N ARG A 184 -4.37 22.31 35.93
CA ARG A 184 -4.45 22.73 37.34
C ARG A 184 -4.59 21.57 38.31
N SER A 185 -5.47 20.61 38.00
CA SER A 185 -5.72 19.45 38.85
C SER A 185 -4.53 18.47 38.86
N PHE A 186 -3.71 18.43 37.81
CA PHE A 186 -2.51 17.59 37.72
C PHE A 186 -1.27 18.14 38.44
N LYS A 187 -1.30 19.39 38.93
CA LYS A 187 -0.14 20.05 39.57
C LYS A 187 0.45 19.29 40.77
N HIS A 188 -0.33 18.40 41.39
CA HIS A 188 0.06 17.65 42.60
C HIS A 188 -0.10 16.12 42.48
N VAL A 189 -0.42 15.61 41.29
CA VAL A 189 -0.71 14.19 41.08
C VAL A 189 0.58 13.40 40.96
N LYS A 190 0.71 12.34 41.76
CA LYS A 190 1.96 11.55 41.83
C LYS A 190 1.85 10.19 41.13
N SER A 191 0.65 9.78 40.71
CA SER A 191 0.41 8.46 40.11
C SER A 191 -0.71 8.46 39.05
N TRP A 192 -0.66 7.50 38.13
CA TRP A 192 -1.65 7.33 37.06
C TRP A 192 -3.06 6.95 37.58
N SER A 193 -3.15 6.21 38.68
CA SER A 193 -4.44 5.88 39.30
C SER A 193 -5.17 7.11 39.84
N GLU A 194 -4.42 8.01 40.47
CA GLU A 194 -4.91 9.30 40.98
C GLU A 194 -5.28 10.24 39.81
N ALA A 195 -4.52 10.17 38.72
CA ALA A 195 -4.84 10.88 37.49
C ALA A 195 -6.16 10.43 36.86
N GLN A 196 -6.36 9.12 36.77
CA GLN A 196 -7.58 8.51 36.26
C GLN A 196 -8.79 8.84 37.16
N GLU A 197 -8.62 8.84 38.47
CA GLU A 197 -9.66 9.24 39.42
C GLU A 197 -10.04 10.72 39.28
N ILE A 198 -9.06 11.64 39.17
CA ILE A 198 -9.33 13.07 38.95
C ILE A 198 -10.04 13.30 37.62
N LEU A 199 -9.63 12.61 36.56
CA LEU A 199 -10.29 12.64 35.27
C LEU A 199 -11.75 12.20 35.39
N LEU A 200 -11.99 11.00 35.93
CA LEU A 200 -13.35 10.44 36.08
C LEU A 200 -14.22 11.24 37.06
N ALA A 201 -13.64 11.80 38.12
CA ALA A 201 -14.32 12.68 39.07
C ALA A 201 -14.70 14.02 38.44
N SER A 202 -13.84 14.59 37.59
CA SER A 202 -14.15 15.80 36.81
C SER A 202 -15.34 15.58 35.89
N TRP A 203 -15.48 14.38 35.31
CA TRP A 203 -16.66 14.00 34.52
C TRP A 203 -17.93 13.85 35.38
N ASN A 204 -17.81 13.46 36.65
CA ASN A 204 -18.94 13.35 37.59
C ASN A 204 -19.39 14.72 38.14
N GLU A 205 -18.48 15.67 38.35
CA GLU A 205 -18.79 17.03 38.82
C GLU A 205 -19.60 17.87 37.80
N LEU A 206 -19.58 17.49 36.52
CA LEU A 206 -20.50 18.03 35.49
C LEU A 206 -21.99 17.71 35.77
N GLY A 207 -22.28 16.89 36.77
CA GLY A 207 -23.62 16.45 37.16
C GLY A 207 -24.44 17.47 37.97
N THR A 208 -23.83 18.46 38.62
CA THR A 208 -24.52 19.29 39.61
C THR A 208 -24.25 20.78 39.46
N LEU A 209 -25.14 21.52 38.77
CA LEU A 209 -25.43 22.95 39.02
C LEU A 209 -26.70 23.40 38.26
N VAL A 210 -27.56 24.13 38.96
CA VAL A 210 -28.99 24.32 38.62
C VAL A 210 -29.25 25.70 38.00
N LYS A 211 -29.62 25.73 36.70
CA LYS A 211 -30.59 26.61 35.99
C LYS A 211 -30.34 26.53 34.46
N GLY A 212 -30.97 25.57 33.78
CA GLY A 212 -30.70 25.25 32.37
C GLY A 212 -29.28 24.71 32.19
N ASP A 213 -29.10 23.53 31.61
CA ASP A 213 -27.78 22.89 31.65
C ASP A 213 -26.85 23.39 30.53
N PHE A 214 -26.73 24.73 30.41
CA PHE A 214 -25.80 25.37 29.49
C PHE A 214 -24.35 25.04 29.83
N ALA A 215 -24.04 24.72 31.09
CA ALA A 215 -22.74 24.22 31.50
C ALA A 215 -22.45 22.86 30.84
N LYS A 216 -23.31 21.85 31.05
CA LYS A 216 -23.18 20.55 30.38
C LYS A 216 -23.31 20.65 28.87
N GLY A 217 -24.16 21.56 28.37
CA GLY A 217 -24.31 21.84 26.95
C GLY A 217 -23.05 22.37 26.31
N THR A 218 -22.36 23.29 26.97
CA THR A 218 -21.05 23.81 26.53
C THR A 218 -19.99 22.71 26.53
N GLN A 219 -19.99 21.82 27.53
CA GLN A 219 -19.03 20.71 27.59
C GLN A 219 -19.29 19.65 26.53
N ILE A 220 -20.56 19.29 26.31
CA ILE A 220 -20.96 18.39 25.21
C ILE A 220 -20.59 19.00 23.87
N PHE A 221 -20.83 20.29 23.69
CA PHE A 221 -20.43 20.99 22.47
C PHE A 221 -18.92 20.90 22.23
N LYS A 222 -18.10 21.18 23.24
CA LYS A 222 -16.65 21.03 23.12
C LYS A 222 -16.25 19.60 22.80
N TYR A 223 -16.90 18.62 23.42
CA TYR A 223 -16.61 17.21 23.16
C TYR A 223 -16.98 16.80 21.73
N ILE A 224 -18.09 17.31 21.19
CA ILE A 224 -18.47 17.16 19.78
C ILE A 224 -17.41 17.78 18.88
N ALA A 225 -17.06 19.05 19.09
CA ALA A 225 -16.12 19.78 18.25
C ALA A 225 -14.72 19.16 18.29
N ALA A 226 -14.23 18.81 19.49
CA ALA A 226 -12.95 18.16 19.67
C ALA A 226 -12.91 16.77 19.04
N SER A 227 -13.97 15.96 19.21
CA SER A 227 -14.05 14.63 18.58
C SER A 227 -14.02 14.75 17.06
N ARG A 228 -14.75 15.72 16.50
CA ARG A 228 -14.78 15.95 15.05
C ARG A 228 -13.40 16.36 14.52
N ILE A 229 -12.73 17.32 15.18
CA ILE A 229 -11.37 17.76 14.80
C ILE A 229 -10.40 16.57 14.80
N VAL A 230 -10.42 15.75 15.85
CA VAL A 230 -9.49 14.61 15.96
C VAL A 230 -9.78 13.53 14.91
N LEU A 231 -11.05 13.19 14.70
CA LEU A 231 -11.43 12.21 13.66
C LEU A 231 -11.02 12.71 12.27
N GLU A 232 -11.32 13.96 11.93
CA GLU A 232 -10.91 14.58 10.66
C GLU A 232 -9.39 14.50 10.45
N THR A 233 -8.60 14.78 11.50
CA THR A 233 -7.13 14.69 11.39
C THR A 233 -6.60 13.27 11.26
N ASN A 234 -7.24 12.29 11.92
CA ASN A 234 -6.84 10.90 11.81
C ASN A 234 -7.13 10.36 10.41
N TYR A 235 -8.30 10.70 9.85
CA TYR A 235 -8.62 10.35 8.47
C TYR A 235 -7.66 11.01 7.48
N ALA A 236 -7.30 12.28 7.67
CA ALA A 236 -6.33 12.95 6.81
C ALA A 236 -4.96 12.24 6.81
N LYS A 237 -4.47 11.81 7.98
CA LYS A 237 -3.22 11.05 8.09
C LYS A 237 -3.30 9.67 7.43
N GLU A 238 -4.42 8.97 7.62
CA GLU A 238 -4.64 7.66 7.00
C GLU A 238 -4.69 7.77 5.47
N ILE A 239 -5.29 8.85 4.95
CA ILE A 239 -5.27 9.17 3.51
C ILE A 239 -3.83 9.38 3.03
N GLU A 240 -3.05 10.24 3.69
CA GLU A 240 -1.65 10.49 3.34
C GLU A 240 -0.80 9.22 3.36
N GLU A 241 -0.95 8.37 4.37
CA GLU A 241 -0.24 7.09 4.46
C GLU A 241 -0.62 6.15 3.30
N ASN A 242 -1.91 6.11 2.95
CA ASN A 242 -2.40 5.29 1.85
C ASN A 242 -1.96 5.83 0.48
N GLU A 243 -1.91 7.15 0.29
CA GLU A 243 -1.37 7.80 -0.91
C GLU A 243 0.10 7.40 -1.13
N ASN A 244 0.91 7.44 -0.08
CA ASN A 244 2.30 7.01 -0.13
C ASN A 244 2.44 5.51 -0.50
N LYS A 245 1.55 4.65 0.03
CA LYS A 245 1.52 3.22 -0.34
C LYS A 245 1.14 3.02 -1.80
N ILE A 246 0.16 3.79 -2.32
CA ILE A 246 -0.26 3.75 -3.72
C ILE A 246 0.88 4.17 -4.63
N GLU A 247 1.63 5.21 -4.27
CA GLU A 247 2.79 5.66 -5.05
C GLU A 247 3.87 4.57 -5.11
N ALA A 248 4.18 3.94 -3.97
CA ALA A 248 5.15 2.83 -3.91
C ALA A 248 4.71 1.64 -4.79
N PHE A 249 3.43 1.27 -4.76
CA PHE A 249 2.89 0.23 -5.64
C PHE A 249 2.94 0.63 -7.12
N SER A 250 2.68 1.89 -7.44
CA SER A 250 2.73 2.41 -8.82
C SER A 250 4.13 2.30 -9.40
N ARG A 251 5.17 2.70 -8.64
CA ARG A 251 6.57 2.53 -9.05
C ARG A 251 6.94 1.06 -9.27
N LYS A 252 6.45 0.16 -8.42
CA LYS A 252 6.67 -1.28 -8.60
C LYS A 252 6.00 -1.82 -9.86
N ALA A 253 4.80 -1.36 -10.18
CA ALA A 253 4.10 -1.73 -11.41
C ALA A 253 4.85 -1.24 -12.66
N GLU A 254 5.36 -0.01 -12.65
CA GLU A 254 6.17 0.55 -13.74
C GLU A 254 7.46 -0.26 -13.99
N ASN A 255 8.17 -0.64 -12.93
CA ASN A 255 9.35 -1.49 -13.05
C ASN A 255 9.04 -2.86 -13.66
N LEU A 256 7.96 -3.52 -13.20
CA LEU A 256 7.52 -4.80 -13.77
C LEU A 256 7.12 -4.67 -15.24
N GLN A 257 6.51 -3.55 -15.63
CA GLN A 257 6.16 -3.29 -17.02
C GLN A 257 7.41 -3.11 -17.91
N ASN A 258 8.43 -2.41 -17.43
CA ASN A 258 9.71 -2.28 -18.13
C ASN A 258 10.43 -3.64 -18.28
N GLU A 259 10.39 -4.49 -17.24
CA GLU A 259 10.91 -5.84 -17.31
C GLU A 259 10.16 -6.70 -18.34
N HIS A 260 8.82 -6.59 -18.40
CA HIS A 260 8.00 -7.26 -19.40
C HIS A 260 8.36 -6.84 -20.83
N LEU A 261 8.50 -5.54 -21.09
CA LEU A 261 8.90 -5.04 -22.41
C LEU A 261 10.29 -5.55 -22.82
N ASN A 262 11.22 -5.62 -21.88
CA ASN A 262 12.54 -6.22 -22.14
C ASN A 262 12.46 -7.72 -22.44
N MET A 263 11.60 -8.45 -21.74
CA MET A 263 11.34 -9.87 -22.01
C MET A 263 10.69 -10.07 -23.39
N GLU A 264 9.71 -9.25 -23.77
CA GLU A 264 9.10 -9.30 -25.10
C GLU A 264 10.12 -9.08 -26.22
N SER A 265 11.03 -8.12 -26.06
CA SER A 265 12.12 -7.88 -27.01
C SER A 265 13.03 -9.12 -27.16
N LYS A 266 13.38 -9.77 -26.04
CA LYS A 266 14.17 -11.02 -26.06
C LYS A 266 13.42 -12.16 -26.73
N ILE A 267 12.12 -12.30 -26.49
CA ILE A 267 11.28 -13.32 -27.14
C ILE A 267 11.31 -13.10 -28.65
N SER A 268 11.12 -11.86 -29.12
CA SER A 268 11.16 -11.53 -30.55
C SER A 268 12.51 -11.86 -31.19
N SER A 269 13.63 -11.61 -30.50
CA SER A 269 14.96 -12.02 -30.97
C SER A 269 15.07 -13.53 -31.16
N VAL A 270 14.62 -14.30 -30.16
CA VAL A 270 14.65 -15.76 -30.21
C VAL A 270 13.73 -16.31 -31.32
N GLU A 271 12.56 -15.70 -31.53
CA GLU A 271 11.66 -16.08 -32.62
C GLU A 271 12.32 -15.91 -34.00
N ASN A 272 13.08 -14.84 -34.19
CA ASN A 272 13.84 -14.62 -35.43
C ASN A 272 14.93 -15.68 -35.61
N GLU A 273 15.72 -15.98 -34.57
CA GLU A 273 16.74 -17.04 -34.60
C GLU A 273 16.14 -18.41 -34.95
N VAL A 274 14.98 -18.74 -34.40
CA VAL A 274 14.25 -19.98 -34.71
C VAL A 274 13.79 -20.00 -36.17
N MET A 275 13.33 -18.86 -36.71
CA MET A 275 12.93 -18.75 -38.11
C MET A 275 14.11 -18.97 -39.05
N GLU A 276 15.27 -18.36 -38.76
CA GLU A 276 16.50 -18.55 -39.53
C GLU A 276 16.95 -20.01 -39.51
N MET A 277 16.94 -20.63 -38.32
CA MET A 277 17.31 -22.03 -38.16
C MET A 277 16.38 -22.97 -38.95
N LYS A 278 15.08 -22.68 -38.97
CA LYS A 278 14.10 -23.45 -39.75
C LYS A 278 14.33 -23.34 -41.26
N SER A 279 14.78 -22.19 -41.75
CA SER A 279 15.18 -22.02 -43.14
C SER A 279 16.37 -22.91 -43.47
N SER A 280 17.44 -22.82 -42.67
CA SER A 280 18.65 -23.63 -42.84
C SER A 280 18.37 -25.14 -42.82
N VAL A 281 17.49 -25.61 -41.93
CA VAL A 281 17.06 -27.02 -41.91
C VAL A 281 16.34 -27.42 -43.21
N SER A 282 15.54 -26.51 -43.78
CA SER A 282 14.85 -26.77 -45.05
C SER A 282 15.84 -26.86 -46.21
N ASP A 283 16.85 -25.97 -46.24
CA ASP A 283 17.89 -25.97 -47.26
C ASP A 283 18.74 -27.24 -47.20
N LEU A 284 19.19 -27.64 -46.00
CA LEU A 284 19.91 -28.89 -45.78
C LEU A 284 19.11 -30.11 -46.21
N LYS A 285 17.79 -30.12 -45.99
CA LYS A 285 16.92 -31.21 -46.44
C LYS A 285 16.91 -31.33 -47.97
N ILE A 286 16.89 -30.20 -48.69
CA ILE A 286 16.95 -30.20 -50.15
C ILE A 286 18.30 -30.73 -50.62
N GLU A 287 19.40 -30.32 -49.99
CA GLU A 287 20.75 -30.79 -50.31
C GLU A 287 20.89 -32.31 -50.10
N ILE A 288 20.38 -32.85 -49.00
CA ILE A 288 20.37 -34.29 -48.73
C ILE A 288 19.64 -35.06 -49.84
N LEU A 289 18.45 -34.59 -50.27
CA LEU A 289 17.70 -35.23 -51.36
C LEU A 289 18.48 -35.22 -52.69
N GLN A 290 19.23 -34.16 -52.95
CA GLN A 290 20.09 -34.08 -54.14
C GLN A 290 21.24 -35.08 -54.06
N LEU A 291 21.90 -35.19 -52.90
CA LEU A 291 22.98 -36.15 -52.67
C LEU A 291 22.48 -37.59 -52.77
N GLU A 292 21.31 -37.92 -52.22
CA GLU A 292 20.67 -39.24 -52.36
C GLU A 292 20.43 -39.60 -53.83
N LYS A 293 19.99 -38.64 -54.65
CA LYS A 293 19.82 -38.83 -56.09
C LYS A 293 21.15 -39.11 -56.80
N GLN A 294 22.20 -38.37 -56.44
CA GLN A 294 23.54 -38.58 -57.00
C GLN A 294 24.09 -39.96 -56.64
N ILE A 295 23.95 -40.39 -55.38
CA ILE A 295 24.36 -41.72 -54.92
C ILE A 295 23.65 -42.82 -55.71
N ASN A 296 22.32 -42.68 -55.91
CA ASN A 296 21.56 -43.64 -56.70
C ASN A 296 22.05 -43.73 -58.16
N ASN A 297 22.35 -42.60 -58.79
CA ASN A 297 22.89 -42.58 -60.15
C ASN A 297 24.25 -43.28 -60.24
N ILE A 298 25.16 -42.97 -59.30
CA ILE A 298 26.47 -43.63 -59.22
C ILE A 298 26.29 -45.14 -58.99
N GLY A 299 25.33 -45.55 -58.17
CA GLY A 299 25.00 -46.97 -57.97
C GLY A 299 24.60 -47.69 -59.26
N LEU A 300 23.82 -47.03 -60.14
CA LEU A 300 23.48 -47.57 -61.46
C LEU A 300 24.71 -47.68 -62.36
N GLU A 301 25.55 -46.63 -62.42
CA GLU A 301 26.78 -46.63 -63.20
C GLU A 301 27.75 -47.74 -62.77
N ILE A 302 27.88 -47.99 -61.46
CA ILE A 302 28.69 -49.11 -60.93
C ILE A 302 28.12 -50.45 -61.40
N SER A 303 26.80 -50.64 -61.32
CA SER A 303 26.14 -51.88 -61.76
C SER A 303 26.38 -52.16 -63.24
N ASP A 304 26.31 -51.12 -64.09
CA ASP A 304 26.58 -51.23 -65.52
C ASP A 304 28.05 -51.61 -65.76
N CYS A 305 28.98 -50.95 -65.07
CA CYS A 305 30.42 -51.24 -65.17
C CYS A 305 30.76 -52.68 -64.70
N GLU A 306 30.09 -53.20 -63.67
CA GLU A 306 30.24 -54.58 -63.21
C GLU A 306 29.77 -55.59 -64.26
N ALA A 307 28.65 -55.31 -64.94
CA ALA A 307 28.15 -56.14 -66.02
C ALA A 307 29.13 -56.19 -67.20
N GLU A 308 29.68 -55.04 -67.60
CA GLU A 308 30.71 -54.95 -68.63
C GLU A 308 31.97 -55.73 -68.24
N MET A 309 32.46 -55.56 -67.01
CA MET A 309 33.65 -56.27 -66.51
C MET A 309 33.47 -57.79 -66.54
N ASN A 310 32.28 -58.30 -66.18
CA ASN A 310 31.96 -59.72 -66.27
C ASN A 310 31.96 -60.22 -67.72
N SER A 311 31.42 -59.43 -68.65
CA SER A 311 31.43 -59.77 -70.07
C SER A 311 32.86 -59.86 -70.62
N LEU A 312 33.72 -58.91 -70.24
CA LEU A 312 35.14 -58.89 -70.62
C LEU A 312 35.88 -60.08 -70.03
N LYS A 313 35.63 -60.43 -68.77
CA LYS A 313 36.22 -61.60 -68.12
C LYS A 313 35.88 -62.89 -68.86
N ASN A 314 34.61 -63.05 -69.29
CA ASN A 314 34.20 -64.19 -70.10
C ASN A 314 34.92 -64.21 -71.46
N SER A 315 35.04 -63.06 -72.12
CA SER A 315 35.78 -62.95 -73.38
C SER A 315 37.26 -63.34 -73.22
N GLN A 316 37.90 -62.91 -72.12
CA GLN A 316 39.28 -63.25 -71.79
C GLN A 316 39.46 -64.75 -71.58
N THR A 317 38.52 -65.41 -70.87
CA THR A 317 38.56 -66.87 -70.69
C THR A 317 38.50 -67.60 -72.03
N LYS A 318 37.62 -67.17 -72.94
CA LYS A 318 37.50 -67.75 -74.28
C LYS A 318 38.79 -67.60 -75.09
N ILE A 319 39.42 -66.43 -75.04
CA ILE A 319 40.69 -66.17 -75.73
C ILE A 319 41.82 -67.05 -75.17
N GLU A 320 41.90 -67.22 -73.85
CA GLU A 320 42.90 -68.11 -73.25
C GLU A 320 42.65 -69.59 -73.61
N ASP A 321 41.40 -70.03 -73.76
CA ASP A 321 41.06 -71.36 -74.28
C ASP A 321 41.50 -71.54 -75.75
N GLU A 322 41.18 -70.56 -76.61
CA GLU A 322 41.61 -70.55 -78.01
C GLU A 322 43.15 -70.60 -78.13
N LYS A 323 43.85 -69.80 -77.34
CA LYS A 323 45.32 -69.80 -77.26
C LYS A 323 45.88 -71.15 -76.82
N ARG A 324 45.27 -71.80 -75.82
CA ARG A 324 45.66 -73.16 -75.39
C ARG A 324 45.49 -74.18 -76.52
N SER A 325 44.38 -74.10 -77.27
CA SER A 325 44.14 -74.96 -78.44
C SER A 325 45.21 -74.75 -79.51
N LEU A 326 45.46 -73.50 -79.91
CA LEU A 326 46.46 -73.16 -80.92
C LEU A 326 47.89 -73.58 -80.51
N LEU A 327 48.24 -73.49 -79.23
CA LEU A 327 49.53 -73.96 -78.74
C LEU A 327 49.68 -75.48 -78.91
N SER A 328 48.61 -76.25 -78.66
CA SER A 328 48.57 -77.70 -78.87
C SER A 328 48.72 -78.06 -80.36
N GLU A 329 47.99 -77.35 -81.24
CA GLU A 329 48.10 -77.51 -82.69
C GLU A 329 49.52 -77.19 -83.19
N SER A 330 50.09 -76.07 -82.75
CA SER A 330 51.46 -75.65 -83.07
C SER A 330 52.49 -76.70 -82.66
N ASN A 331 52.38 -77.24 -81.44
CA ASN A 331 53.24 -78.33 -80.97
C ASN A 331 53.08 -79.61 -81.84
N THR A 332 51.85 -79.93 -82.23
CA THR A 332 51.56 -81.07 -83.11
C THR A 332 52.20 -80.89 -84.49
N VAL A 333 52.07 -79.70 -85.09
CA VAL A 333 52.69 -79.36 -86.37
C VAL A 333 54.22 -79.43 -86.26
N LYS A 334 54.80 -78.91 -85.17
CA LYS A 334 56.25 -78.98 -84.91
C LYS A 334 56.73 -80.43 -84.83
N MET A 335 56.02 -81.30 -84.12
CA MET A 335 56.34 -82.74 -84.07
C MET A 335 56.29 -83.38 -85.46
N LYS A 336 55.22 -83.14 -86.23
CA LYS A 336 55.07 -83.66 -87.60
C LYS A 336 56.21 -83.17 -88.51
N SER A 337 56.57 -81.89 -88.42
CA SER A 337 57.69 -81.31 -89.16
C SER A 337 59.01 -82.01 -88.82
N SER A 338 59.32 -82.21 -87.53
CA SER A 338 60.54 -82.93 -87.10
C SER A 338 60.59 -84.36 -87.65
N GLN A 339 59.46 -85.07 -87.60
CA GLN A 339 59.34 -86.41 -88.19
C GLN A 339 59.58 -86.42 -89.70
N LEU A 340 59.03 -85.45 -90.42
CA LEU A 340 59.27 -85.28 -91.86
C LEU A 340 60.75 -84.99 -92.17
N THR A 341 61.38 -84.07 -91.43
CA THR A 341 62.80 -83.76 -91.59
C THR A 341 63.66 -85.02 -91.40
N GLN A 342 63.35 -85.84 -90.40
CA GLN A 342 64.06 -87.10 -90.17
C GLN A 342 63.81 -88.13 -91.29
N LYS A 343 62.57 -88.24 -91.78
CA LYS A 343 62.26 -89.09 -92.96
C LYS A 343 63.03 -88.63 -94.21
N ILE A 344 63.10 -87.32 -94.48
CA ILE A 344 63.87 -86.78 -95.61
C ILE A 344 65.35 -87.13 -95.46
N LYS A 345 65.92 -86.96 -94.26
CA LYS A 345 67.32 -87.33 -93.98
C LYS A 345 67.59 -88.81 -94.33
N ASN A 346 66.72 -89.71 -93.90
CA ASN A 346 66.85 -91.15 -94.19
C ASN A 346 66.71 -91.52 -95.67
N ILE A 347 66.17 -90.65 -96.53
CA ILE A 347 66.05 -90.88 -97.99
C ILE A 347 67.25 -90.30 -98.75
N THR A 348 68.01 -89.38 -98.12
CA THR A 348 69.10 -88.63 -98.77
C THR A 348 70.50 -89.18 -98.39
N GLU A 349 70.56 -90.17 -97.50
CA GLU A 349 71.71 -91.05 -97.22
C GLU A 349 71.53 -92.38 -97.96
#